data_AF-A0A927ZJZ6-F1
#
_entry.id   AF-A0A927ZJZ6-F1
#
_cell.length_a   1.000
_cell.length_b   1.000
_cell.length_c   1.000
_cell.angle_alpha   90.00
_cell.angle_beta   90.00
_cell.angle_gamma   90.00
#
_symmetry.space_group_name_H-M   'P 1'
#
loop_
_entity.id
_entity.type
_entity.pdbx_description
1 polymer ?
#
loop_
_entity_poly.entity_id
_entity_poly.type
_entity_poly.pdbx_seq_one_letter_code
_entity_poly.pdbx_strand_id
1 'polypeptide(L)'
;MKKYILKYKFSFFSTALLITIYAAFNVAVAWMLQYVVDAATGSSLQFFFRSVMLFGLYIVLAFLVEILLKYSKARYIRKTITFMRKDLMNNVLKQDISTFTKNNSAKYISVLNNDISLIEQDYVLSIFNIINNIVTFSLAFLSLMYINVYITLIIIVISICTFTLPQLFSKKLSRKKLNYSTGLETFTIKIKDLLLGFEVIKNFNIESKAESEFKNVNNDLESNKEK
;
A
#
# COMPACT_ATOMS: atom_id res chain seq x y z
N MET A 1 9.48 16.44 -10.91
CA MET A 1 8.93 15.08 -11.15
C MET A 1 8.47 14.84 -12.58
N LYS A 2 7.50 15.59 -13.14
CA LYS A 2 7.02 15.40 -14.53
C LYS A 2 8.15 15.35 -15.58
N LYS A 3 9.18 16.20 -15.44
CA LYS A 3 10.39 16.22 -16.29
C LYS A 3 11.14 14.88 -16.32
N TYR A 4 11.22 14.15 -15.20
CA TYR A 4 11.94 12.87 -15.10
C TYR A 4 11.14 11.71 -15.67
N ILE A 5 9.82 11.70 -15.47
CA ILE A 5 8.90 10.69 -16.02
C ILE A 5 8.77 10.84 -17.55
N LEU A 6 8.57 12.07 -18.03
CA LEU A 6 8.36 12.34 -19.45
C LEU A 6 9.64 12.15 -20.30
N LYS A 7 10.82 12.11 -19.66
CA LYS A 7 12.08 11.82 -20.36
C LYS A 7 12.07 10.44 -21.02
N TYR A 8 11.43 9.44 -20.39
CA TYR A 8 11.28 8.10 -20.95
C TYR A 8 9.83 7.80 -21.35
N LYS A 9 9.14 8.79 -21.95
CA LYS A 9 7.73 8.70 -22.36
C LYS A 9 7.37 7.43 -23.16
N PHE A 10 8.26 6.96 -24.05
CA PHE A 10 8.01 5.76 -24.84
C PHE A 10 8.00 4.49 -23.99
N SER A 11 8.96 4.36 -23.07
CA SER A 11 9.03 3.21 -22.14
C SER A 11 7.91 3.26 -21.10
N PHE A 12 7.48 4.45 -20.70
CA PHE A 12 6.30 4.65 -19.86
C PHE A 12 5.03 4.19 -20.59
N PHE A 13 4.82 4.66 -21.82
CA PHE A 13 3.65 4.30 -22.62
C PHE A 13 3.60 2.80 -22.94
N SER A 14 4.74 2.20 -23.32
CA SER A 14 4.84 0.76 -23.53
C SER A 14 4.50 -0.05 -22.27
N THR A 15 4.96 0.39 -21.09
CA THR A 15 4.60 -0.25 -19.82
C THR A 15 3.12 -0.07 -19.49
N ALA A 16 2.55 1.12 -19.74
CA ALA A 16 1.12 1.39 -19.54
C ALA A 16 0.25 0.51 -20.46
N LEU A 17 0.65 0.31 -21.71
CA LEU A 17 -0.05 -0.58 -22.65
C LEU A 17 0.00 -2.04 -22.17
N LEU A 18 1.16 -2.50 -21.70
CA LEU A 18 1.31 -3.84 -21.11
C LEU A 18 0.46 -4.01 -19.84
N ILE A 19 0.28 -2.95 -19.04
CA ILE A 19 -0.63 -2.97 -17.89
C ILE A 19 -2.07 -3.20 -18.36
N THR A 20 -2.51 -2.55 -19.43
CA THR A 20 -3.86 -2.75 -19.97
C THR A 20 -4.06 -4.18 -20.48
N ILE A 21 -3.08 -4.74 -21.21
CA ILE A 21 -3.13 -6.13 -21.66
C ILE A 21 -3.19 -7.07 -20.45
N TYR A 22 -2.30 -6.88 -19.48
CA TYR A 22 -2.28 -7.69 -18.27
C TYR A 22 -3.60 -7.64 -17.50
N ALA A 23 -4.18 -6.45 -17.34
CA ALA A 23 -5.48 -6.28 -16.69
C ALA A 23 -6.60 -7.02 -17.44
N ALA A 24 -6.60 -6.98 -18.78
CA ALA A 24 -7.55 -7.74 -19.59
C ALA A 24 -7.41 -9.25 -19.41
N PHE A 25 -6.16 -9.76 -19.38
CA PHE A 25 -5.92 -11.16 -19.03
C PHE A 25 -6.44 -11.46 -17.64
N ASN A 26 -6.12 -10.65 -16.64
CA ASN A 26 -6.55 -10.87 -15.25
C ASN A 26 -8.08 -10.97 -15.11
N VAL A 27 -8.84 -10.11 -15.81
CA VAL A 27 -10.32 -10.18 -15.82
C VAL A 27 -10.83 -11.38 -16.62
N ALA A 28 -10.17 -11.73 -17.73
CA ALA A 28 -10.54 -12.87 -18.57
C ALA A 28 -10.40 -14.22 -17.87
N VAL A 29 -9.65 -14.32 -16.76
CA VAL A 29 -9.56 -15.57 -15.96
C VAL A 29 -10.95 -16.03 -15.56
N ALA A 30 -11.82 -15.12 -15.10
CA ALA A 30 -13.17 -15.44 -14.66
C ALA A 30 -14.04 -15.99 -15.80
N TRP A 31 -13.87 -15.45 -17.01
CA TRP A 31 -14.61 -15.89 -18.21
C TRP A 31 -14.13 -17.26 -18.67
N MET A 32 -12.82 -17.51 -18.61
CA MET A 32 -12.27 -18.81 -18.91
C MET A 32 -12.69 -19.87 -17.89
N LEU A 33 -12.77 -19.50 -16.61
CA LEU A 33 -13.29 -20.37 -15.57
C LEU A 33 -14.76 -20.71 -15.83
N GLN A 34 -15.59 -19.71 -16.16
CA GLN A 34 -16.99 -19.93 -16.54
C GLN A 34 -17.08 -20.89 -17.73
N TYR A 35 -16.28 -20.69 -18.78
CA TYR A 35 -16.25 -21.57 -19.96
C TYR A 35 -15.90 -23.02 -19.60
N VAL A 36 -14.96 -23.25 -18.68
CA VAL A 36 -14.61 -24.58 -18.19
C VAL A 36 -15.75 -25.20 -17.37
N VAL A 37 -16.43 -24.42 -16.54
CA VAL A 37 -17.58 -24.89 -15.74
C VAL A 37 -18.77 -25.25 -16.63
N ASP A 38 -19.08 -24.43 -17.63
CA ASP A 38 -20.13 -24.70 -18.62
C ASP A 38 -19.79 -25.96 -19.44
N ALA A 39 -18.51 -26.16 -19.77
CA ALA A 39 -18.05 -27.37 -20.44
C ALA A 39 -18.11 -28.62 -19.56
N ALA A 40 -17.94 -28.48 -18.24
CA ALA A 40 -18.04 -29.57 -17.28
C ALA A 40 -19.49 -30.00 -17.01
N THR A 41 -20.43 -29.06 -17.11
CA THR A 41 -21.87 -29.33 -16.95
C THR A 41 -22.53 -29.80 -18.24
N GLY A 42 -21.93 -29.53 -19.40
CA GLY A 42 -22.32 -30.09 -20.70
C GLY A 42 -21.92 -31.56 -20.85
N SER A 43 -22.80 -32.39 -21.42
CA SER A 43 -22.67 -33.85 -21.49
C SER A 43 -21.55 -34.41 -22.39
N SER A 44 -20.65 -33.57 -22.93
CA SER A 44 -19.65 -33.99 -23.94
C SER A 44 -18.22 -33.90 -23.42
N LEU A 45 -17.61 -35.07 -23.16
CA LEU A 45 -16.22 -35.18 -22.68
C LEU A 45 -15.19 -34.51 -23.61
N GLN A 46 -15.41 -34.56 -24.93
CA GLN A 46 -14.52 -33.93 -25.90
C GLN A 46 -14.50 -32.39 -25.79
N PHE A 47 -15.65 -31.78 -25.50
CA PHE A 47 -15.77 -30.34 -25.27
C PHE A 47 -15.07 -29.94 -23.96
N PHE A 48 -15.19 -30.76 -22.92
CA PHE A 48 -14.50 -30.56 -21.65
C PHE A 48 -12.97 -30.59 -21.81
N PHE A 49 -12.40 -31.65 -22.42
CA PHE A 49 -10.94 -31.74 -22.63
C PHE A 49 -10.40 -30.58 -23.47
N ARG A 50 -11.12 -30.16 -24.51
CA ARG A 50 -10.75 -28.99 -25.32
C ARG A 50 -10.74 -27.70 -24.48
N SER A 51 -11.73 -27.53 -23.60
CA SER A 51 -11.85 -26.34 -22.74
C SER A 51 -10.74 -26.27 -21.71
N VAL A 52 -10.38 -27.40 -21.10
CA VAL A 52 -9.23 -27.50 -20.18
C VAL A 52 -7.91 -27.21 -20.90
N MET A 53 -7.72 -27.73 -22.11
CA MET A 53 -6.51 -27.45 -22.90
C MET A 53 -6.38 -25.96 -23.24
N LEU A 54 -7.48 -25.32 -23.67
CA LEU A 54 -7.52 -23.89 -23.93
C LEU A 54 -7.23 -23.06 -22.68
N PHE A 55 -7.76 -23.49 -21.53
CA PHE A 55 -7.47 -22.84 -20.25
C PHE A 55 -5.99 -22.96 -19.86
N GLY A 56 -5.39 -24.14 -20.05
CA GLY A 56 -3.96 -24.34 -19.86
C GLY A 56 -3.10 -23.42 -20.73
N LEU A 57 -3.42 -23.32 -22.03
CA LEU A 57 -2.75 -22.40 -22.94
C LEU A 57 -2.91 -20.93 -22.49
N TYR A 58 -4.12 -20.56 -22.08
CA TYR A 58 -4.41 -19.23 -21.56
C TYR A 58 -3.57 -18.89 -20.32
N ILE A 59 -3.40 -19.81 -19.37
CA ILE A 59 -2.55 -19.60 -18.18
C ILE A 59 -1.10 -19.33 -18.58
N VAL A 60 -0.56 -20.10 -19.53
CA VAL A 60 0.81 -19.90 -20.03
C VAL A 60 0.97 -18.52 -20.65
N LEU A 61 0.01 -18.10 -21.48
CA LEU A 61 0.01 -16.76 -22.09
C LEU A 61 -0.12 -15.64 -21.05
N ALA A 62 -1.01 -15.80 -20.07
CA ALA A 62 -1.18 -14.84 -18.97
C ALA A 62 0.12 -14.67 -18.18
N PHE A 63 0.80 -15.77 -17.88
CA PHE A 63 2.07 -15.77 -17.17
C PHE A 63 3.18 -15.07 -17.97
N LEU A 64 3.26 -15.31 -19.29
CA LEU A 64 4.20 -14.62 -20.17
C LEU A 64 3.96 -13.10 -20.19
N VAL A 65 2.70 -12.67 -20.26
CA VAL A 65 2.33 -11.25 -20.20
C VAL A 65 2.73 -10.64 -18.85
N GLU A 66 2.52 -11.36 -17.75
CA GLU A 66 2.90 -10.90 -16.41
C GLU A 66 4.41 -10.71 -16.27
N ILE A 67 5.22 -11.67 -16.75
CA ILE A 67 6.68 -11.56 -16.76
C ILE A 67 7.12 -10.36 -17.60
N LEU A 68 6.56 -10.21 -18.80
CA LEU A 68 6.91 -9.11 -19.70
C LEU A 68 6.59 -7.75 -19.08
N LEU A 69 5.44 -7.63 -18.40
CA LEU A 69 5.05 -6.43 -17.66
C LEU A 69 6.03 -6.15 -16.51
N LYS A 70 6.34 -7.15 -15.67
CA LYS A 70 7.29 -6.99 -14.55
C LYS A 70 8.66 -6.55 -15.05
N TYR A 71 9.15 -7.16 -16.13
CA TYR A 71 10.43 -6.81 -16.74
C TYR A 71 10.42 -5.39 -17.31
N SER A 72 9.39 -5.00 -18.07
CA SER A 72 9.26 -3.65 -18.62
C SER A 72 9.19 -2.58 -17.52
N LYS A 73 8.37 -2.83 -16.48
CA LYS A 73 8.23 -1.95 -15.32
C LYS A 73 9.56 -1.78 -14.58
N ALA A 74 10.25 -2.88 -14.24
CA ALA A 74 11.55 -2.84 -13.57
C ALA A 74 12.60 -2.11 -14.41
N ARG A 75 12.62 -2.33 -15.73
CA ARG A 75 13.53 -1.65 -16.66
C ARG A 75 13.27 -0.14 -16.71
N TYR A 76 12.01 0.27 -16.75
CA TYR A 76 11.62 1.68 -16.72
C TYR A 76 12.04 2.36 -15.42
N ILE A 77 11.74 1.74 -14.29
CA ILE A 77 12.07 2.26 -12.95
C ILE A 77 13.58 2.42 -12.84
N ARG A 78 14.35 1.36 -13.11
CA ARG A 78 15.81 1.39 -13.04
C ARG A 78 16.41 2.52 -13.89
N LYS A 79 15.92 2.72 -15.12
CA LYS A 79 16.36 3.82 -16.00
C LYS A 79 16.04 5.19 -15.40
N THR A 80 14.86 5.36 -14.84
CA THR A 80 14.37 6.62 -14.25
C THR A 80 15.15 6.98 -12.99
N ILE A 81 15.30 6.03 -12.07
CA ILE A 81 16.03 6.20 -10.80
C ILE A 81 17.52 6.46 -11.05
N THR A 82 18.14 5.70 -11.96
CA THR A 82 19.54 5.93 -12.34
C THR A 82 19.74 7.32 -12.93
N PHE A 83 18.79 7.79 -13.75
CA PHE A 83 18.86 9.13 -14.31
C PHE A 83 18.70 10.22 -13.23
N MET A 84 17.76 10.06 -12.29
CA MET A 84 17.63 10.99 -11.16
C MET A 84 18.88 11.05 -10.29
N ARG A 85 19.47 9.90 -9.95
CA ARG A 85 20.73 9.85 -9.19
C ARG A 85 21.85 10.59 -9.91
N LYS A 86 22.00 10.37 -11.23
CA LYS A 86 23.00 11.08 -12.04
C LYS A 86 22.76 12.58 -12.10
N ASP A 87 21.52 13.02 -12.29
CA ASP A 87 21.18 14.44 -12.38
C ASP A 87 21.41 15.15 -11.05
N LEU A 88 20.99 14.54 -9.93
CA LEU A 88 21.22 15.06 -8.59
C LEU A 88 22.71 15.14 -8.26
N MET A 89 23.49 14.09 -8.54
CA MET A 89 24.93 14.12 -8.32
C MET A 89 25.62 15.20 -9.17
N ASN A 90 25.26 15.32 -10.45
CA ASN A 90 25.79 16.36 -11.31
C ASN A 90 25.46 17.77 -10.81
N ASN A 91 24.28 17.97 -10.22
CA ASN A 91 23.93 19.26 -9.62
C ASN A 91 24.75 19.53 -8.36
N VAL A 92 24.98 18.53 -7.51
CA VAL A 92 25.84 18.66 -6.32
C VAL A 92 27.28 19.02 -6.73
N LEU A 93 27.84 18.36 -7.76
CA LEU A 93 29.21 18.62 -8.25
C LEU A 93 29.38 20.02 -8.86
N LYS A 94 28.30 20.69 -9.26
CA LYS A 94 28.31 22.05 -9.80
C LYS A 94 28.07 23.13 -8.74
N GLN A 95 27.82 22.76 -7.48
CA GLN A 95 27.61 23.74 -6.42
C GLN A 95 28.92 24.39 -5.99
N ASP A 96 28.85 25.68 -5.66
CA ASP A 96 29.96 26.39 -5.03
C ASP A 96 30.30 25.78 -3.66
N ILE A 97 31.57 25.84 -3.28
CA ILE A 97 32.08 25.32 -2.01
C ILE A 97 31.29 25.89 -0.83
N SER A 98 30.96 27.19 -0.86
CA SER A 98 30.16 27.85 0.18
C SER A 98 28.75 27.28 0.32
N THR A 99 28.15 26.79 -0.76
CA THR A 99 26.81 26.17 -0.75
C THR A 99 26.88 24.71 -0.31
N PHE A 100 27.95 24.01 -0.70
CA PHE A 100 28.19 22.63 -0.28
C PHE A 100 28.47 22.55 1.24
N THR A 101 29.36 23.38 1.77
CA THR A 101 29.74 23.38 3.19
C THR A 101 28.59 23.76 4.13
N LYS A 102 27.53 24.42 3.63
CA LYS A 102 26.30 24.69 4.42
C LYS A 102 25.54 23.43 4.83
N ASN A 103 25.72 22.31 4.12
CA ASN A 103 25.05 21.05 4.42
C ASN A 103 26.08 19.95 4.69
N ASN A 104 25.81 19.09 5.68
CA ASN A 104 26.66 17.92 5.95
C ASN A 104 26.62 16.93 4.76
N SER A 105 27.74 16.32 4.40
CA SER A 105 27.84 15.25 3.39
C SER A 105 26.85 14.11 3.66
N ALA A 106 26.58 13.80 4.93
CA ALA A 106 25.56 12.83 5.33
C ALA A 106 24.16 13.16 4.79
N LYS A 107 23.80 14.44 4.69
CA LYS A 107 22.50 14.88 4.15
C LYS A 107 22.38 14.55 2.66
N TYR A 108 23.42 14.80 1.88
CA TYR A 108 23.44 14.47 0.46
C TYR A 108 23.35 12.96 0.20
N ILE A 109 24.04 12.16 1.03
CA ILE A 109 23.96 10.69 0.97
C ILE A 109 22.54 10.22 1.31
N SER A 110 21.91 10.80 2.34
CA SER A 110 20.52 10.48 2.69
C SER A 110 19.56 10.81 1.54
N VAL A 111 19.73 11.95 0.86
CA VAL A 111 18.89 12.30 -0.29
C VAL A 111 19.06 11.28 -1.43
N LEU A 112 20.31 10.93 -1.77
CA LEU A 112 20.60 10.01 -2.89
C LEU A 112 20.15 8.56 -2.65
N ASN A 113 20.10 8.14 -1.38
CA ASN A 113 19.69 6.80 -1.00
C ASN A 113 18.24 6.75 -0.52
N ASN A 114 17.91 7.45 0.56
CA ASN A 114 16.61 7.35 1.23
C ASN A 114 15.53 8.09 0.43
N ASP A 115 15.72 9.39 0.15
CA ASP A 115 14.67 10.18 -0.50
C ASP A 115 14.37 9.67 -1.92
N ILE A 116 15.41 9.26 -2.67
CA ILE A 116 15.20 8.65 -3.99
C ILE A 116 14.49 7.30 -3.89
N SER A 117 14.79 6.48 -2.89
CA SER A 117 14.10 5.19 -2.70
C SER A 117 12.64 5.40 -2.30
N LEU A 118 12.35 6.40 -1.46
CA LEU A 118 10.98 6.83 -1.16
C LEU A 118 10.25 7.28 -2.42
N ILE A 119 10.90 8.08 -3.27
CA ILE A 119 10.33 8.49 -4.57
C ILE A 119 10.08 7.28 -5.49
N GLU A 120 10.99 6.30 -5.49
CA GLU A 120 10.82 5.07 -6.27
C GLU A 120 9.55 4.32 -5.87
N GLN A 121 9.38 4.09 -4.57
CA GLN A 121 8.27 3.32 -4.00
C GLN A 121 6.96 4.10 -4.01
N ASP A 122 6.95 5.28 -3.39
CA ASP A 122 5.72 6.01 -3.11
C ASP A 122 5.18 6.74 -4.33
N TYR A 123 6.03 7.07 -5.30
CA TYR A 123 5.63 7.83 -6.48
C TYR A 123 5.70 7.01 -7.77
N VAL A 124 6.88 6.51 -8.16
CA VAL A 124 7.05 5.88 -9.48
C VAL A 124 6.29 4.55 -9.55
N LEU A 125 6.45 3.68 -8.56
CA LEU A 125 5.73 2.41 -8.48
C LEU A 125 4.22 2.64 -8.29
N SER A 126 3.84 3.54 -7.38
CA SER A 126 2.45 3.88 -7.11
C SER A 126 1.69 4.34 -8.35
N ILE A 127 2.28 5.17 -9.23
CA ILE A 127 1.61 5.59 -10.48
C ILE A 127 1.21 4.39 -11.33
N PHE A 128 2.10 3.41 -11.53
CA PHE A 128 1.76 2.22 -12.30
C PHE A 128 0.71 1.35 -11.60
N ASN A 129 0.73 1.29 -10.27
CA ASN A 129 -0.26 0.54 -9.50
C ASN A 129 -1.64 1.20 -9.59
N ILE A 130 -1.71 2.53 -9.52
CA ILE A 130 -2.96 3.28 -9.71
C ILE A 130 -3.51 3.04 -11.11
N ILE A 131 -2.68 3.12 -12.16
CA ILE A 131 -3.10 2.83 -13.53
C ILE A 131 -3.64 1.39 -13.63
N ASN A 132 -2.90 0.42 -13.09
CA ASN A 132 -3.31 -0.99 -13.09
C ASN A 132 -4.67 -1.19 -12.40
N ASN A 133 -4.84 -0.59 -11.22
CA ASN A 133 -6.06 -0.73 -10.43
C ASN A 133 -7.25 -0.07 -11.13
N ILE A 134 -7.09 1.13 -11.68
CA ILE A 134 -8.16 1.82 -12.42
C ILE A 134 -8.56 0.99 -13.64
N VAL A 135 -7.58 0.56 -14.46
CA VAL A 135 -7.88 -0.20 -15.68
C VAL A 135 -8.51 -1.55 -15.36
N THR A 136 -7.98 -2.28 -14.36
CA THR A 136 -8.55 -3.57 -13.94
C THR A 136 -9.96 -3.40 -13.39
N PHE A 137 -10.19 -2.37 -12.55
CA PHE A 137 -11.51 -2.06 -12.02
C PHE A 137 -12.49 -1.72 -13.13
N SER A 138 -12.12 -0.85 -14.07
CA SER A 138 -12.97 -0.50 -15.21
C SER A 138 -13.31 -1.71 -16.08
N LEU A 139 -12.32 -2.55 -16.41
CA LEU A 139 -12.55 -3.76 -17.19
C LEU A 139 -13.45 -4.77 -16.44
N ALA A 140 -13.18 -5.02 -15.16
CA ALA A 140 -13.98 -5.91 -14.34
C ALA A 140 -15.43 -5.42 -14.20
N PHE A 141 -15.61 -4.11 -13.98
CA PHE A 141 -16.93 -3.48 -13.88
C PHE A 141 -17.72 -3.63 -15.18
N LEU A 142 -17.10 -3.34 -16.33
CA LEU A 142 -17.72 -3.54 -17.64
C LEU A 142 -18.06 -5.01 -17.90
N SER A 143 -17.17 -5.94 -17.52
CA SER A 143 -17.43 -7.38 -17.62
C SER A 143 -18.61 -7.83 -16.77
N LEU A 144 -18.75 -7.34 -15.54
CA LEU A 144 -19.88 -7.66 -14.67
C LEU A 144 -21.20 -7.15 -15.25
N MET A 145 -21.23 -5.91 -15.74
CA MET A 145 -22.40 -5.36 -16.41
C MET A 145 -22.79 -6.17 -17.66
N TYR A 146 -21.81 -6.68 -18.41
CA TYR A 146 -22.06 -7.53 -19.57
C TYR A 146 -22.65 -8.89 -19.19
N ILE A 147 -22.22 -9.51 -18.10
CA ILE A 147 -22.72 -10.80 -17.64
C ILE A 147 -24.16 -10.67 -17.10
N ASN A 148 -24.37 -9.81 -16.09
CA ASN A 148 -25.68 -9.58 -15.50
C ASN A 148 -25.76 -8.26 -14.72
N VAL A 149 -26.60 -7.35 -15.18
CA VAL A 149 -26.79 -6.02 -14.56
C VAL A 149 -27.37 -6.11 -13.15
N TYR A 150 -28.29 -7.05 -12.87
CA TYR A 150 -28.92 -7.19 -11.55
C TYR A 150 -27.92 -7.66 -10.49
N ILE A 151 -27.09 -8.65 -10.81
CA ILE A 151 -26.03 -9.13 -9.91
C ILE A 151 -25.03 -7.99 -9.64
N THR A 152 -24.69 -7.23 -10.67
CA THR A 152 -23.79 -6.07 -10.55
C THR A 152 -24.33 -5.03 -9.57
N LEU A 153 -25.63 -4.70 -9.62
CA LEU A 153 -26.25 -3.76 -8.69
C LEU A 153 -26.15 -4.23 -7.23
N ILE A 154 -26.38 -5.51 -6.98
CA ILE A 154 -26.25 -6.10 -5.63
C ILE A 154 -24.80 -5.95 -5.13
N ILE A 155 -23.81 -6.28 -5.98
CA ILE A 155 -22.39 -6.13 -5.64
C ILE A 155 -22.03 -4.67 -5.33
N ILE A 156 -22.57 -3.71 -6.09
CA ILE A 156 -22.37 -2.27 -5.82
C ILE A 156 -22.93 -1.89 -4.46
N VAL A 157 -24.15 -2.29 -4.12
CA VAL A 157 -24.78 -1.99 -2.83
C VAL A 157 -23.97 -2.58 -1.67
N ILE A 158 -23.53 -3.83 -1.79
CA ILE A 158 -22.68 -4.48 -0.79
C ILE A 158 -21.35 -3.73 -0.65
N SER A 159 -20.72 -3.35 -1.78
CA SER A 159 -19.44 -2.63 -1.77
C SER A 159 -19.55 -1.26 -1.09
N ILE A 160 -20.62 -0.52 -1.35
CA ILE A 160 -20.90 0.76 -0.67
C ILE A 160 -21.10 0.52 0.82
N CYS A 161 -21.87 -0.50 1.21
CA CYS A 161 -22.06 -0.85 2.60
C CYS A 161 -20.72 -1.17 3.31
N THR A 162 -19.88 -2.02 2.70
CA THR A 162 -18.55 -2.35 3.23
C THR A 162 -17.61 -1.13 3.32
N PHE A 163 -17.72 -0.16 2.41
CA PHE A 163 -16.89 1.05 2.45
C PHE A 163 -17.36 2.05 3.53
N THR A 164 -18.68 2.25 3.64
CA THR A 164 -19.28 3.22 4.56
C THR A 164 -19.29 2.76 6.02
N LEU A 165 -19.48 1.46 6.28
CA LEU A 165 -19.54 0.91 7.63
C LEU A 165 -18.28 1.28 8.46
N PRO A 166 -17.04 1.00 8.02
CA PRO A 166 -15.84 1.39 8.76
C PRO A 166 -15.73 2.90 8.98
N GLN A 167 -16.21 3.73 8.06
CA GLN A 167 -16.12 5.20 8.18
C GLN A 167 -17.02 5.76 9.27
N LEU A 168 -18.21 5.19 9.45
CA LEU A 168 -19.14 5.56 10.52
C LEU A 168 -18.53 5.26 11.90
N PHE A 169 -17.90 4.09 12.05
CA PHE A 169 -17.24 3.70 13.30
C PHE A 169 -15.84 4.33 13.47
N SER A 170 -15.18 4.71 12.38
CA SER A 170 -13.81 5.28 12.39
C SER A 170 -13.74 6.54 13.24
N LYS A 171 -14.71 7.46 13.15
CA LYS A 171 -14.68 8.69 13.98
C LYS A 171 -14.76 8.38 15.48
N LYS A 172 -15.62 7.45 15.87
CA LYS A 172 -15.78 7.03 17.28
C LYS A 172 -14.52 6.31 17.76
N LEU A 173 -13.97 5.41 16.93
CA LEU A 173 -12.75 4.68 17.24
C LEU A 173 -11.54 5.60 17.37
N SER A 174 -11.37 6.56 16.46
CA SER A 174 -10.28 7.55 16.50
C SER A 174 -10.33 8.40 17.76
N ARG A 175 -11.52 8.83 18.19
CA ARG A 175 -11.68 9.59 19.44
C ARG A 175 -11.31 8.77 20.67
N LYS A 176 -11.72 7.49 20.73
CA LYS A 176 -11.33 6.58 21.81
C LYS A 176 -9.83 6.31 21.81
N LYS A 177 -9.23 6.10 20.63
CA LYS A 177 -7.79 5.90 20.47
C LYS A 177 -6.99 7.12 20.96
N LEU A 178 -7.48 8.33 20.70
CA LEU A 178 -6.91 9.56 21.24
C LEU A 178 -6.97 9.58 22.78
N ASN A 179 -8.14 9.31 23.37
CA ASN A 179 -8.28 9.27 24.83
C ASN A 179 -7.35 8.24 25.48
N TYR A 180 -7.25 7.03 24.92
CA TYR A 180 -6.33 6.00 25.40
C TYR A 180 -4.86 6.45 25.26
N SER A 181 -4.50 7.08 24.14
CA SER A 181 -3.14 7.61 23.93
C SER A 181 -2.77 8.67 24.96
N THR A 182 -3.69 9.59 25.28
CA THR A 182 -3.48 10.60 26.32
C THR A 182 -3.39 9.97 27.71
N GLY A 183 -4.23 8.97 28.02
CA GLY A 183 -4.12 8.22 29.28
C GLY A 183 -2.79 7.50 29.42
N LEU A 184 -2.29 6.91 28.31
CA LEU A 184 -1.00 6.23 28.28
C LEU A 184 0.18 7.19 28.49
N GLU A 185 0.09 8.41 27.96
CA GLU A 185 1.07 9.47 28.20
C GLU A 185 1.12 9.83 29.70
N THR A 186 -0.03 10.08 30.33
CA THR A 186 -0.12 10.35 31.78
C THR A 186 0.45 9.21 32.62
N PHE A 187 0.11 7.96 32.27
CA PHE A 187 0.65 6.77 32.93
C PHE A 187 2.18 6.67 32.82
N THR A 188 2.72 6.94 31.63
CA THR A 188 4.17 6.90 31.37
C THR A 188 4.90 7.98 32.17
N ILE A 189 4.36 9.20 32.24
CA ILE A 189 4.91 10.28 33.06
C ILE A 189 4.92 9.85 34.53
N LYS A 190 3.81 9.29 35.03
CA LYS A 190 3.72 8.88 36.44
C LYS A 190 4.71 7.77 36.80
N ILE A 191 4.89 6.76 35.95
CA ILE A 191 5.92 5.74 36.16
C ILE A 191 7.31 6.38 36.20
N LYS A 192 7.60 7.32 35.29
CA LYS A 192 8.88 8.02 35.27
C LYS A 192 9.13 8.77 36.57
N ASP A 193 8.13 9.50 37.08
CA ASP A 193 8.24 10.24 38.34
C ASP A 193 8.47 9.31 39.54
N LEU A 194 7.78 8.16 39.59
CA LEU A 194 7.95 7.17 40.66
C LEU A 194 9.34 6.53 40.62
N LEU A 195 9.88 6.23 39.43
CA LEU A 195 11.22 5.67 39.27
C LEU A 195 12.33 6.67 39.57
N LEU A 196 12.19 7.93 39.13
CA LEU A 196 13.14 9.00 39.46
C LEU A 196 13.09 9.36 40.95
N GLY A 197 11.91 9.33 41.56
CA GLY A 197 11.69 9.60 42.97
C GLY A 197 11.92 8.40 43.90
N PHE A 198 12.44 7.28 43.40
CA PHE A 198 12.52 6.02 44.15
C PHE A 198 13.27 6.15 45.49
N GLU A 199 14.41 6.84 45.49
CA GLU A 199 15.20 7.09 46.71
C GLU A 199 14.43 7.95 47.72
N VAL A 200 13.69 8.97 47.24
CA VAL A 200 12.87 9.84 48.09
C VAL A 200 11.72 9.04 48.70
N ILE A 201 11.06 8.19 47.90
CA ILE A 201 9.95 7.35 48.36
C ILE A 201 10.42 6.42 49.48
N LYS A 202 11.60 5.81 49.32
CA LYS A 202 12.20 4.92 50.33
C LYS A 202 12.66 5.66 51.59
N ASN A 203 13.31 6.81 51.43
CA ASN A 203 13.82 7.57 52.58
C ASN A 203 12.70 8.16 53.45
N PHE A 204 11.54 8.50 52.87
CA PHE A 204 10.39 9.02 53.60
C PHE A 204 9.37 7.95 54.00
N ASN A 205 9.61 6.66 53.69
CA ASN A 205 8.67 5.54 53.93
C ASN A 205 7.24 5.81 53.41
N ILE A 206 7.12 6.36 52.19
CA ILE A 206 5.83 6.72 51.56
C ILE A 206 5.41 5.74 50.45
N GLU A 207 5.87 4.50 50.50
CA GLU A 207 5.60 3.48 49.48
C GLU A 207 4.10 3.23 49.27
N SER A 208 3.33 3.18 50.36
CA SER A 208 1.88 2.96 50.30
C SER A 208 1.15 4.07 49.52
N LYS A 209 1.64 5.31 49.62
CA LYS A 209 1.10 6.45 48.88
C LYS A 209 1.47 6.34 47.40
N ALA A 210 2.72 5.99 47.10
CA ALA A 210 3.19 5.78 45.72
C ALA A 210 2.43 4.62 45.03
N GLU A 211 2.19 3.52 45.74
CA GLU A 211 1.40 2.38 45.26
C GLU A 211 -0.06 2.77 45.01
N SER A 212 -0.66 3.55 45.92
CA SER A 212 -2.03 4.05 45.73
C SER A 212 -2.17 4.93 44.50
N GLU A 213 -1.16 5.79 44.25
CA GLU A 213 -1.15 6.69 43.11
C GLU A 213 -0.94 5.94 41.79
N PHE A 214 -0.03 4.96 41.78
CA PHE A 214 0.14 4.04 40.65
C PHE A 214 -1.17 3.30 40.34
N LYS A 215 -1.84 2.76 41.36
CA LYS A 215 -3.09 2.03 41.20
C LYS A 215 -4.21 2.89 40.60
N ASN A 216 -4.31 4.15 41.02
CA ASN A 216 -5.29 5.08 40.48
C ASN A 216 -5.05 5.35 38.99
N VAL A 217 -3.83 5.72 38.60
CA VAL A 217 -3.50 6.02 37.19
C VAL A 217 -3.59 4.77 36.31
N ASN A 218 -3.28 3.59 36.84
CA ASN A 218 -3.44 2.32 36.13
C ASN A 218 -4.93 1.97 35.90
N ASN A 219 -5.78 2.18 36.90
CA ASN A 219 -7.22 1.96 36.77
C ASN A 219 -7.86 2.96 35.79
N ASP A 220 -7.42 4.22 35.81
CA ASP A 220 -7.88 5.23 34.86
C ASP A 220 -7.49 4.85 33.41
N LEU A 221 -6.27 4.33 33.20
CA LEU A 221 -5.83 3.85 31.90
C LEU A 221 -6.65 2.65 31.40
N GLU A 222 -6.83 1.61 32.23
CA GLU A 222 -7.59 0.42 31.84
C GLU A 222 -9.08 0.75 31.63
N SER A 223 -9.66 1.67 32.39
CA SER A 223 -11.05 2.14 32.17
C SER A 223 -11.25 2.83 30.81
N ASN A 224 -10.20 3.47 30.28
CA ASN A 224 -10.21 4.12 28.97
C ASN A 224 -10.03 3.11 27.81
N LYS A 225 -9.63 1.88 28.11
CA LYS A 225 -9.44 0.79 27.14
C LYS A 225 -10.72 -0.02 26.92
N GLU A 226 -11.55 -0.17 27.95
CA GLU A 226 -12.81 -0.92 27.91
C GLU A 226 -14.00 -0.14 27.33
N LYS A 227 -13.96 1.20 27.37
CA LYS A 227 -15.11 2.06 27.01
C LYS A 227 -15.22 2.46 25.56
#